data_AF-A0A4Z0PKG1-F1
#
_entry.id   AF-A0A4Z0PKG1-F1
#
_cell.length_a   1.000
_cell.length_b   1.000
_cell.length_c   1.000
_cell.angle_alpha   90.00
_cell.angle_beta   90.00
_cell.angle_gamma   90.00
#
_symmetry.space_group_name_H-M   'P 1'
#
loop_
_entity.id
_entity.type
_entity.pdbx_description
1 polymer ?
#
loop_
_entity_poly.entity_id
_entity_poly.type
_entity_poly.pdbx_seq_one_letter_code
_entity_poly.pdbx_strand_id
1 'polypeptide(L)'
;MHRLPPARPVRAHGCRSLHPHSLLGMKASVFLFHTGDFLSSPDVQPMEAHEVGAYCLLLFNSWQSDRPGYLTADANRLRRTARLSADQWADSRELLLGKFPLAAEEPSLRCSPRLVQEVK
;
A
#
# COMPACT_ATOMS: atom_id res chain seq x y z
N MET A 1 71.97 12.77 -2.58
CA MET A 1 71.00 13.35 -1.64
C MET A 1 69.59 12.98 -2.10
N HIS A 2 69.07 11.83 -1.66
CA HIS A 2 67.70 11.38 -1.96
C HIS A 2 66.81 11.64 -0.73
N ARG A 3 65.87 12.59 -0.85
CA ARG A 3 64.84 12.81 0.17
C ARG A 3 63.65 11.89 -0.10
N LEU A 4 63.30 11.06 0.89
CA LEU A 4 62.06 10.29 0.91
C LEU A 4 60.85 11.24 0.98
N PRO A 5 59.72 10.92 0.32
CA PRO A 5 58.50 11.71 0.45
C PRO A 5 57.82 11.47 1.82
N PRO A 6 57.12 12.48 2.38
CA PRO A 6 56.44 12.32 3.66
C PRO A 6 55.21 11.42 3.57
N ALA A 7 54.98 10.63 4.63
CA ALA A 7 53.81 9.77 4.79
C ALA A 7 52.51 10.60 4.80
N ARG A 8 51.52 10.16 4.03
CA ARG A 8 50.16 10.77 4.04
C ARG A 8 49.43 10.38 5.33
N PRO A 9 48.74 11.32 6.01
CA PRO A 9 47.88 10.96 7.12
C PRO A 9 46.64 10.20 6.62
N VAL A 10 46.38 9.05 7.23
CA VAL A 10 45.15 8.28 7.04
C VAL A 10 44.01 9.12 7.60
N ARG A 11 43.12 9.61 6.73
CA ARG A 11 41.88 10.27 7.14
C ARG A 11 41.06 9.26 7.95
N ALA A 12 40.85 9.58 9.23
CA ALA A 12 39.85 8.94 10.06
C ALA A 12 38.51 8.96 9.32
N HIS A 13 37.90 7.78 9.16
CA HIS A 13 36.56 7.65 8.65
C HIS A 13 35.63 8.47 9.54
N GLY A 14 35.21 9.63 9.04
CA GLY A 14 34.21 10.47 9.66
C GLY A 14 32.98 9.61 9.94
N CYS A 15 32.61 9.59 11.21
CA CYS A 15 31.36 9.11 11.75
C CYS A 15 30.24 9.42 10.76
N ARG A 16 29.71 8.38 10.10
CA ARG A 16 28.47 8.52 9.31
C ARG A 16 27.43 8.98 10.31
N SER A 17 27.04 10.24 10.19
CA SER A 17 25.84 10.81 10.81
C SER A 17 24.74 9.77 10.69
N LEU A 18 24.37 9.17 11.81
CA LEU A 18 23.17 8.38 11.94
C LEU A 18 22.03 9.36 11.67
N HIS A 19 21.56 9.39 10.43
CA HIS A 19 20.20 9.88 10.19
C HIS A 19 19.32 9.09 11.16
N PRO A 20 18.44 9.75 11.94
CA PRO A 20 17.39 9.02 12.59
C PRO A 20 16.63 8.36 11.45
N HIS A 21 16.79 7.05 11.28
CA HIS A 21 15.79 6.26 10.60
C HIS A 21 14.54 6.56 11.39
N SER A 22 13.73 7.43 10.80
CA SER A 22 12.37 7.75 11.23
C SER A 22 11.79 6.45 11.74
N LEU A 23 11.21 6.49 12.94
CA LEU A 23 10.40 5.42 13.51
C LEU A 23 9.43 4.96 12.42
N LEU A 24 9.85 3.99 11.61
CA LEU A 24 9.04 3.30 10.63
C LEU A 24 8.07 2.56 11.51
N GLY A 25 6.89 3.18 11.73
CA GLY A 25 5.80 2.58 12.45
C GLY A 25 5.69 1.16 11.96
N MET A 26 5.81 0.20 12.88
CA MET A 26 5.85 -1.21 12.54
C MET A 26 4.64 -1.52 11.67
N LYS A 27 4.87 -1.68 10.37
CA LYS A 27 3.82 -2.05 9.43
C LYS A 27 3.24 -3.36 9.95
N ALA A 28 1.96 -3.36 10.30
CA ALA A 28 1.33 -4.53 10.87
C ALA A 28 1.52 -5.70 9.88
N SER A 29 2.33 -6.69 10.30
CA SER A 29 2.78 -7.78 9.44
C SER A 29 1.67 -8.77 9.14
N VAL A 30 0.59 -8.70 9.92
CA VAL A 30 -0.57 -9.59 9.86
C VAL A 30 -1.80 -8.83 9.40
N PHE A 31 -2.40 -9.30 8.33
CA PHE A 31 -3.71 -8.88 7.86
C PHE A 31 -4.73 -9.96 8.26
N LEU A 32 -5.66 -9.61 9.15
CA LEU A 32 -6.72 -10.54 9.57
C LEU A 32 -7.82 -10.59 8.50
N PHE A 33 -8.03 -11.79 7.96
CA PHE A 33 -9.04 -12.05 6.94
C PHE A 33 -10.02 -13.10 7.44
N HIS A 34 -11.13 -12.65 8.01
CA HIS A 34 -12.20 -13.53 8.46
C HIS A 34 -13.03 -14.00 7.27
N THR A 35 -12.79 -15.23 6.82
CA THR A 35 -13.44 -15.80 5.63
C THR A 35 -14.95 -15.94 5.81
N GLY A 36 -15.42 -16.20 7.03
CA GLY A 36 -16.85 -16.24 7.36
C GLY A 36 -17.54 -14.89 7.13
N ASP A 37 -16.98 -13.82 7.66
CA ASP A 37 -17.49 -12.45 7.46
C ASP A 37 -17.38 -12.01 6.01
N PHE A 38 -16.31 -12.41 5.32
CA PHE A 38 -16.11 -12.12 3.91
C PHE A 38 -17.19 -12.77 3.04
N LEU A 39 -17.44 -14.08 3.21
CA LEU A 39 -18.40 -14.84 2.40
C LEU A 39 -19.87 -14.54 2.77
N SER A 40 -20.13 -14.12 4.00
CA SER A 40 -21.48 -13.73 4.45
C SER A 40 -21.80 -12.25 4.17
N SER A 41 -20.82 -11.46 3.71
CA SER A 41 -21.02 -10.04 3.47
C SER A 41 -22.01 -9.80 2.32
N PRO A 42 -23.09 -9.02 2.54
CA PRO A 42 -24.05 -8.68 1.49
C PRO A 42 -23.40 -7.88 0.34
N ASP A 43 -22.22 -7.33 0.59
CA ASP A 43 -21.43 -6.58 -0.38
C ASP A 43 -20.58 -7.47 -1.28
N VAL A 44 -20.20 -8.67 -0.81
CA VAL A 44 -19.33 -9.62 -1.53
C VAL A 44 -20.16 -10.69 -2.23
N GLN A 45 -21.29 -11.10 -1.65
CA GLN A 45 -22.18 -12.11 -2.25
C GLN A 45 -22.62 -11.84 -3.69
N PRO A 46 -22.92 -10.60 -4.12
CA PRO A 46 -23.31 -10.34 -5.50
C PRO A 46 -22.12 -10.19 -6.46
N MET A 47 -20.88 -10.27 -5.97
CA MET A 47 -19.69 -10.06 -6.80
C MET A 47 -19.37 -11.27 -7.67
N GLU A 48 -19.02 -11.01 -8.93
CA GLU A 48 -18.47 -12.02 -9.82
C GLU A 48 -17.05 -12.43 -9.39
N ALA A 49 -16.59 -13.60 -9.85
CA ALA A 49 -15.29 -14.14 -9.43
C ALA A 49 -14.11 -13.18 -9.71
N HIS A 50 -14.13 -12.45 -10.84
CA HIS A 50 -13.09 -11.46 -11.15
C HIS A 50 -13.18 -10.23 -10.25
N GLU A 51 -14.37 -9.86 -9.77
CA GLU A 51 -14.57 -8.75 -8.85
C GLU A 51 -14.10 -9.09 -7.44
N VAL A 52 -14.39 -10.30 -6.96
CA VAL A 52 -13.84 -10.83 -5.70
C VAL A 52 -12.31 -10.81 -5.76
N GLY A 53 -11.72 -11.31 -6.85
CA GLY A 53 -10.27 -11.29 -7.04
C GLY A 53 -9.70 -9.87 -7.03
N ALA A 54 -10.33 -8.95 -7.78
CA ALA A 54 -9.95 -7.54 -7.82
C ALA A 54 -10.05 -6.87 -6.46
N TYR A 55 -11.14 -7.09 -5.73
CA TYR A 55 -11.37 -6.54 -4.40
C TYR A 55 -10.29 -7.00 -3.42
N CYS A 56 -10.00 -8.31 -3.39
CA CYS A 56 -8.91 -8.88 -2.58
C CYS A 56 -7.55 -8.24 -2.92
N LEU A 57 -7.22 -8.12 -4.21
CA LEU A 57 -5.95 -7.50 -4.64
C LEU A 57 -5.84 -6.04 -4.17
N LEU A 58 -6.91 -5.26 -4.32
CA LEU A 58 -6.95 -3.87 -3.84
C LEU A 58 -6.81 -3.80 -2.31
N LEU A 59 -7.50 -4.69 -1.58
CA LEU A 59 -7.44 -4.75 -0.12
C LEU A 59 -6.02 -5.07 0.36
N PHE A 60 -5.37 -6.09 -0.22
CA PHE A 60 -3.99 -6.46 0.12
C PHE A 60 -3.00 -5.35 -0.22
N ASN A 61 -3.16 -4.68 -1.37
CA ASN A 61 -2.31 -3.55 -1.74
C ASN A 61 -2.52 -2.35 -0.83
N SER A 62 -3.75 -2.13 -0.36
CA SER A 62 -4.04 -1.04 0.58
C SER A 62 -3.42 -1.29 1.95
N TRP A 63 -3.39 -2.54 2.41
CA TRP A 63 -2.69 -2.95 3.63
C TRP A 63 -1.17 -2.79 3.49
N GLN A 64 -0.66 -3.13 2.31
CA GLN A 64 0.76 -3.09 2.00
C GLN A 64 1.25 -1.71 1.50
N SER A 65 0.44 -0.67 1.50
CA SER A 65 0.89 0.66 1.09
C SER A 65 1.73 1.34 2.20
N ASP A 66 2.32 2.49 1.88
CA ASP A 66 3.08 3.31 2.84
C ASP A 66 2.17 3.85 3.97
N ARG A 67 0.86 3.92 3.71
CA ARG A 67 -0.17 4.32 4.67
C ARG A 67 -1.24 3.21 4.71
N PRO A 68 -1.08 2.18 5.57
CA PRO A 68 -1.97 1.03 5.62
C PRO A 68 -3.47 1.42 5.64
N GLY A 69 -4.25 0.76 4.81
CA GLY A 69 -5.67 1.06 4.59
C GLY A 69 -5.93 2.08 3.49
N TYR A 70 -4.89 2.65 2.85
CA TYR A 70 -5.03 3.62 1.77
C TYR A 70 -4.50 3.12 0.43
N LEU A 71 -5.14 3.55 -0.65
CA LEU A 71 -4.79 3.35 -2.05
C LEU A 71 -4.72 4.71 -2.76
N THR A 72 -4.05 4.74 -3.91
CA THR A 72 -4.15 5.89 -4.82
C THR A 72 -5.54 6.02 -5.43
N ALA A 73 -5.97 7.23 -5.78
CA ALA A 73 -7.17 7.48 -6.55
C ALA A 73 -6.96 7.39 -8.09
N ASP A 74 -5.72 7.17 -8.57
CA ASP A 74 -5.43 7.00 -10.00
C ASP A 74 -6.08 5.72 -10.54
N ALA A 75 -7.11 5.89 -11.37
CA ALA A 75 -7.87 4.80 -11.97
C ALA A 75 -7.01 3.84 -12.82
N ASN A 76 -5.98 4.33 -13.52
CA ASN A 76 -5.10 3.49 -14.33
C ASN A 76 -4.19 2.62 -13.46
N ARG A 77 -3.75 3.14 -12.31
CA ARG A 77 -2.99 2.37 -11.34
C ARG A 77 -3.89 1.34 -10.65
N LEU A 78 -5.08 1.74 -10.22
CA LEU A 78 -6.05 0.85 -9.59
C LEU A 78 -6.46 -0.31 -10.49
N ARG A 79 -6.77 -0.05 -11.77
CA ARG A 79 -7.10 -1.09 -12.75
C ARG A 79 -5.99 -2.14 -12.87
N ARG A 80 -4.74 -1.68 -12.99
CA ARG A 80 -3.57 -2.57 -13.10
C ARG A 80 -3.36 -3.38 -11.83
N THR A 81 -3.51 -2.75 -10.66
CA THR A 81 -3.43 -3.43 -9.37
C THR A 81 -4.52 -4.51 -9.22
N ALA A 82 -5.75 -4.20 -9.64
CA ALA A 82 -6.88 -5.13 -9.67
C ALA A 82 -6.75 -6.22 -10.73
N ARG A 83 -5.76 -6.12 -11.64
CA ARG A 83 -5.52 -7.04 -12.76
C ARG A 83 -6.74 -7.21 -13.69
N LEU A 84 -7.53 -6.16 -13.84
CA LEU A 84 -8.69 -6.16 -14.73
C LEU A 84 -8.32 -5.65 -16.13
N SER A 85 -8.96 -6.24 -17.15
CA SER A 85 -8.98 -5.67 -18.49
C SER A 85 -9.64 -4.28 -18.48
N ALA A 86 -9.57 -3.55 -19.60
CA ALA A 86 -10.27 -2.26 -19.71
C ALA A 86 -11.79 -2.44 -19.56
N ASP A 87 -12.36 -3.47 -20.20
CA ASP A 87 -13.80 -3.76 -20.18
C ASP A 87 -14.25 -4.20 -18.78
N GLN A 88 -13.57 -5.17 -18.17
CA GLN A 88 -13.87 -5.62 -16.80
C GLN A 88 -13.77 -4.46 -15.80
N TRP A 89 -12.82 -3.55 -15.99
CA TRP A 89 -12.73 -2.36 -15.15
C TRP A 89 -13.88 -1.39 -15.38
N ALA A 90 -14.30 -1.18 -16.62
CA ALA A 90 -15.43 -0.31 -16.93
C ALA A 90 -16.70 -0.79 -16.22
N ASP A 91 -16.93 -2.11 -16.20
CA ASP A 91 -18.11 -2.73 -15.59
C ASP A 91 -18.03 -2.76 -14.06
N SER A 92 -16.88 -3.15 -13.49
CA SER A 92 -16.76 -3.41 -12.06
C SER A 92 -16.27 -2.22 -11.22
N ARG A 93 -15.75 -1.15 -11.83
CA ARG A 93 -15.11 -0.04 -11.08
C ARG A 93 -16.04 0.61 -10.08
N GLU A 94 -17.32 0.78 -10.39
CA GLU A 94 -18.23 1.50 -9.50
C GLU A 94 -18.43 0.72 -8.20
N LEU A 95 -18.73 -0.57 -8.33
CA LEU A 95 -18.85 -1.51 -7.21
C LEU A 95 -17.56 -1.58 -6.38
N LEU A 96 -16.41 -1.75 -7.04
CA LEU A 96 -15.12 -1.88 -6.35
C LEU A 96 -14.74 -0.58 -5.63
N LEU A 97 -14.84 0.56 -6.31
CA LEU A 97 -14.45 1.86 -5.77
C LEU A 97 -15.44 2.35 -4.71
N GLY A 98 -16.69 1.87 -4.71
CA GLY A 98 -17.64 2.09 -3.62
C GLY A 98 -17.17 1.51 -2.29
N LYS A 99 -16.34 0.45 -2.30
CA LYS A 99 -15.71 -0.13 -1.10
C LYS A 99 -14.47 0.64 -0.63
N PHE A 100 -13.94 1.52 -1.48
CA PHE A 100 -12.79 2.38 -1.19
C PHE A 100 -13.14 3.85 -1.45
N PRO A 101 -13.94 4.50 -0.58
CA PRO A 101 -14.29 5.91 -0.73
C PRO A 101 -13.04 6.81 -0.74
N LEU A 102 -13.19 8.01 -1.32
CA LEU A 102 -12.14 9.02 -1.29
C LEU A 102 -11.88 9.47 0.15
N ALA A 103 -10.61 9.66 0.50
CA ALA A 103 -10.24 10.18 1.81
C ALA A 103 -10.63 11.67 1.89
N ALA A 104 -11.34 12.06 2.95
CA ALA A 104 -11.86 13.43 3.11
C ALA A 104 -10.76 14.50 3.13
N GLU A 105 -9.62 14.17 3.72
CA GLU A 105 -8.48 15.10 3.86
C GLU A 105 -7.55 15.09 2.63
N GLU A 106 -7.59 14.03 1.82
CA GLU A 106 -6.66 13.83 0.71
C GLU A 106 -7.36 13.11 -0.46
N PRO A 107 -8.01 13.86 -1.37
CA PRO A 107 -8.79 13.29 -2.48
C PRO A 107 -7.96 12.52 -3.53
N SER A 108 -6.63 12.62 -3.48
CA SER A 108 -5.72 11.79 -4.27
C SER A 108 -5.64 10.34 -3.75
N LEU A 109 -6.24 10.05 -2.60
CA LEU A 109 -6.28 8.74 -1.97
C LEU A 109 -7.71 8.22 -1.80
N ARG A 110 -7.80 6.89 -1.78
CA ARG A 110 -8.97 6.13 -1.39
C ARG A 110 -8.65 5.33 -0.13
N CYS A 111 -9.62 5.14 0.76
CA CYS A 111 -9.41 4.38 1.99
C CYS A 111 -10.35 3.19 2.09
N SER A 112 -9.88 2.11 2.71
CA SER A 112 -10.75 1.04 3.21
C SER A 112 -11.14 1.37 4.65
N PRO A 113 -12.40 1.73 4.94
CA PRO A 113 -12.81 2.12 6.30
C PRO A 113 -12.50 1.04 7.34
N ARG A 114 -12.71 -0.23 6.96
CA ARG A 114 -12.40 -1.41 7.77
C ARG A 114 -10.92 -1.43 8.18
N LEU A 115 -10.02 -1.33 7.21
CA LEU A 115 -8.58 -1.39 7.47
C LEU A 115 -8.05 -0.18 8.24
N VAL A 116 -8.59 1.01 7.97
CA VAL A 116 -8.21 2.21 8.72
C VAL A 116 -8.56 2.08 10.21
N GLN A 117 -9.61 1.34 10.56
CA GLN A 117 -9.94 1.03 11.96
C GLN A 117 -8.99 0.01 12.58
N GLU A 118 -8.54 -0.99 11.81
CA GLU A 118 -7.63 -2.06 12.27
C GLU A 118 -6.17 -1.61 12.48
N VAL A 119 -5.77 -0.47 11.88
CA VAL A 119 -4.40 0.08 11.99
C VAL A 119 -4.20 0.92 13.26
N LYS A 120 -5.29 1.30 13.94
CA LYS A 120 -5.25 2.06 15.20
C LYS A 120 -4.93 1.16 16.39
#